data_AF-A0A969BEM0-F1
#
_entry.id   AF-A0A969BEM0-F1
#
_cell.length_a   1.000
_cell.length_b   1.000
_cell.length_c   1.000
_cell.angle_alpha   90.00
_cell.angle_beta   90.00
_cell.angle_gamma   90.00
#
_symmetry.space_group_name_H-M   'P 1'
#
loop_
_entity.id
_entity.type
_entity.pdbx_description
1 polymer ?
#
loop_
_entity_poly.entity_id
_entity_poly.type
_entity_poly.pdbx_seq_one_letter_code
_entity_poly.pdbx_strand_id
1 'polypeptide(L)'
;MNIIFDSELDAVSVAEQLYNVERLDNILFVQNIDLRALNLAVALAQVKAPIRDASLKCSLPFPSYERECTDDETPKIYVACLSAYNTGYLHGLWIDATQDTVDIEDDIKWMLSWSPVTDTESCDEWAIHDYEYWEGIELSEYEEINRISELAQLLEKHGKAYAVYYQHYGNNYATEEDFKDRYLGEYEDEEDFVYQMWESSGIIQQLEKLNISTFYIDWKAISRDWFIDSYFSIEVGLREIYVFSR
;
A
#
# COMPACT_ATOMS: atom_id res chain seq x y z
N MET A 1 -14.88 35.05 0.01
CA MET A 1 -13.62 34.56 -0.57
C MET A 1 -12.82 35.75 -1.08
N ASN A 2 -11.52 35.78 -0.79
CA ASN A 2 -10.61 36.82 -1.26
C ASN A 2 -9.71 36.23 -2.36
N ILE A 3 -9.64 36.90 -3.50
CA ILE A 3 -8.83 36.48 -4.65
C ILE A 3 -7.75 37.53 -4.84
N ILE A 4 -6.49 37.14 -4.74
CA ILE A 4 -5.34 38.04 -4.78
C ILE A 4 -4.61 37.85 -6.11
N PHE A 5 -4.40 38.95 -6.82
CA PHE A 5 -3.68 38.97 -8.09
C PHE A 5 -2.27 39.57 -7.93
N ASP A 6 -1.37 39.21 -8.83
CA ASP A 6 0.03 39.70 -8.84
C ASP A 6 0.10 41.21 -9.11
N SER A 7 -0.92 41.79 -9.77
CA SER A 7 -1.03 43.24 -10.00
C SER A 7 -2.47 43.74 -9.91
N GLU A 8 -2.63 45.05 -9.68
CA GLU A 8 -3.94 45.71 -9.73
C GLU A 8 -4.59 45.59 -11.13
N LEU A 9 -3.77 45.64 -12.18
CA LEU A 9 -4.25 45.52 -13.57
C LEU A 9 -4.88 44.15 -13.84
N ASP A 10 -4.30 43.10 -13.28
CA ASP A 10 -4.81 41.74 -13.42
C ASP A 10 -6.14 41.57 -12.69
N ALA A 11 -6.24 42.13 -11.47
CA ALA A 11 -7.49 42.14 -10.71
C ALA A 11 -8.61 42.89 -11.43
N VAL A 12 -8.29 44.04 -12.05
CA VAL A 12 -9.25 44.80 -12.87
C VAL A 12 -9.73 43.97 -14.06
N SER A 13 -8.80 43.38 -14.82
CA SER A 13 -9.11 42.62 -16.03
C SER A 13 -10.02 41.43 -15.76
N VAL A 14 -9.86 40.78 -14.60
CA VAL A 14 -10.71 39.66 -14.18
C VAL A 14 -12.04 40.14 -13.57
N ALA A 15 -12.05 41.24 -12.82
CA ALA A 15 -13.28 41.81 -12.27
C ALA A 15 -14.27 42.23 -13.36
N GLU A 16 -13.78 42.74 -14.50
CA GLU A 16 -14.63 43.14 -15.64
C GLU A 16 -15.37 41.96 -16.29
N GLN A 17 -14.87 40.74 -16.10
CA GLN A 17 -15.49 39.51 -16.63
C GLN A 17 -16.48 38.87 -15.65
N LEU A 18 -16.61 39.43 -14.45
CA LEU A 18 -17.39 38.85 -13.34
C LEU A 18 -18.47 39.81 -12.86
N TYR A 19 -19.58 39.24 -12.37
CA TYR A 19 -20.67 40.00 -11.78
C TYR A 19 -20.62 39.91 -10.26
N ASN A 20 -21.07 40.97 -9.57
CA ASN A 20 -21.18 41.05 -8.10
C ASN A 20 -19.84 40.85 -7.36
N VAL A 21 -18.77 41.46 -7.88
CA VAL A 21 -17.45 41.44 -7.26
C VAL A 21 -17.10 42.84 -6.76
N GLU A 22 -16.63 42.94 -5.51
CA GLU A 22 -16.05 44.17 -4.97
C GLU A 22 -14.53 44.09 -5.11
N ARG A 23 -13.88 45.17 -5.54
CA ARG A 23 -12.41 45.21 -5.71
C ARG A 23 -11.80 46.28 -4.81
N LEU A 24 -10.68 45.94 -4.19
CA LEU A 24 -9.76 46.90 -3.58
C LEU A 24 -8.35 46.54 -4.04
N ASP A 25 -7.69 47.46 -4.72
CA ASP A 25 -6.35 47.25 -5.29
C ASP A 25 -6.28 45.97 -6.14
N ASN A 26 -5.36 45.05 -5.79
CA ASN A 26 -5.16 43.75 -6.44
C ASN A 26 -6.01 42.62 -5.83
N ILE A 27 -7.02 42.95 -5.01
CA ILE A 27 -7.84 41.97 -4.30
C ILE A 27 -9.30 42.06 -4.77
N LEU A 28 -9.89 40.92 -5.11
CA LEU A 28 -11.32 40.76 -5.35
C LEU A 28 -11.98 40.10 -4.14
N PHE A 29 -12.97 40.80 -3.58
CA PHE A 29 -13.88 40.29 -2.57
C PHE A 29 -15.10 39.72 -3.25
N VAL A 30 -15.33 38.42 -3.05
CA VAL A 30 -16.49 37.76 -3.62
C VAL A 30 -17.25 36.99 -2.55
N GLN A 31 -18.56 37.25 -2.46
CA GLN A 31 -19.44 36.61 -1.50
C GLN A 31 -19.91 35.23 -1.98
N ASN A 32 -20.21 35.08 -3.27
CA ASN A 32 -20.65 33.82 -3.87
C ASN A 32 -20.27 33.82 -5.36
N ILE A 33 -19.34 32.97 -5.79
CA ILE A 33 -18.85 32.92 -7.17
C ILE A 33 -18.79 31.49 -7.70
N ASP A 34 -19.31 31.31 -8.91
CA ASP A 34 -19.08 30.08 -9.67
C ASP A 34 -17.61 30.00 -10.07
N LEU A 35 -16.91 28.98 -9.57
CA LEU A 35 -15.49 28.75 -9.84
C LEU A 35 -15.20 28.52 -11.33
N ARG A 36 -16.15 27.98 -12.11
CA ARG A 36 -16.02 27.85 -13.56
C ARG A 36 -16.06 29.21 -14.23
N ALA A 37 -16.92 30.12 -13.76
CA ALA A 37 -16.97 31.49 -14.25
C ALA A 37 -15.69 32.26 -13.91
N LEU A 38 -15.14 32.07 -12.70
CA LEU A 38 -13.86 32.64 -12.31
C LEU A 38 -12.69 32.12 -13.17
N ASN A 39 -12.62 30.81 -13.40
CA ASN A 39 -11.57 30.22 -14.23
C ASN A 39 -11.66 30.69 -15.69
N LEU A 40 -12.87 30.81 -16.22
CA LEU A 40 -13.11 31.37 -17.55
C LEU A 40 -12.69 32.85 -17.62
N ALA A 41 -13.06 33.65 -16.62
CA ALA A 41 -12.68 35.06 -16.52
C ALA A 41 -11.15 35.25 -16.49
N VAL A 42 -10.44 34.46 -15.69
CA VAL A 42 -8.97 34.45 -15.63
C VAL A 42 -8.35 34.09 -16.98
N ALA A 43 -8.88 33.05 -17.65
CA ALA A 43 -8.41 32.63 -18.96
C ALA A 43 -8.65 33.69 -20.05
N LEU A 44 -9.82 34.34 -20.04
CA LEU A 44 -10.16 35.43 -20.95
C LEU A 44 -9.29 36.67 -20.74
N ALA A 45 -8.99 36.99 -19.48
CA ALA A 45 -8.11 38.10 -19.11
C ALA A 45 -6.62 37.80 -19.41
N GLN A 46 -6.26 36.55 -19.71
CA GLN A 46 -4.88 36.11 -19.94
C GLN A 46 -3.94 36.43 -18.77
N VAL A 47 -4.46 36.40 -17.55
CA VAL A 47 -3.69 36.67 -16.34
C VAL A 47 -3.27 35.37 -15.67
N LYS A 48 -2.21 35.43 -14.87
CA LYS A 48 -1.75 34.29 -14.08
C LYS A 48 -2.80 33.90 -13.03
N ALA A 49 -2.85 32.62 -12.69
CA ALA A 49 -3.79 32.10 -11.71
C ALA A 49 -3.63 32.85 -10.36
N PRO A 50 -4.72 33.42 -9.80
CA PRO A 50 -4.63 34.20 -8.59
C PRO A 50 -4.31 33.35 -7.37
N ILE A 51 -3.59 33.93 -6.41
CA ILE A 51 -3.39 33.34 -5.08
C ILE A 51 -4.70 33.52 -4.32
N ARG A 52 -5.18 32.43 -3.73
CA ARG A 52 -6.43 32.47 -2.99
C ARG A 52 -6.14 32.08 -1.53
N ASP A 53 -6.80 32.75 -0.59
CA ASP A 53 -6.58 32.58 0.86
C ASP A 53 -6.80 31.11 1.29
N ALA A 54 -6.09 30.63 2.32
CA ALA A 54 -5.77 29.23 2.61
C ALA A 54 -6.93 28.20 2.68
N SER A 55 -8.19 28.65 2.62
CA SER A 55 -9.41 27.82 2.41
C SER A 55 -9.51 27.14 1.02
N LEU A 56 -8.43 27.09 0.22
CA LEU A 56 -8.52 26.66 -1.18
C LEU A 56 -8.03 25.27 -1.53
N LYS A 57 -7.46 24.54 -0.58
CA LYS A 57 -7.16 23.12 -0.81
C LYS A 57 -8.43 22.35 -1.21
N CYS A 58 -9.57 22.62 -0.57
CA CYS A 58 -10.84 21.97 -0.89
C CYS A 58 -11.44 22.36 -2.27
N SER A 59 -10.90 23.39 -2.93
CA SER A 59 -11.37 23.85 -4.24
C SER A 59 -10.41 23.49 -5.39
N LEU A 60 -9.22 23.01 -5.06
CA LEU A 60 -8.26 22.48 -6.02
C LEU A 60 -8.53 20.97 -6.20
N PRO A 61 -8.31 20.41 -7.40
CA PRO A 61 -8.41 18.97 -7.58
C PRO A 61 -7.40 18.30 -6.65
N PHE A 62 -7.82 17.24 -5.96
CA PHE A 62 -6.94 16.44 -5.11
C PHE A 62 -5.76 15.93 -5.95
N PRO A 63 -4.52 16.36 -5.68
CA PRO A 63 -3.37 16.05 -6.53
C PRO A 63 -2.79 14.67 -6.17
N SER A 64 -3.61 13.61 -6.22
CA SER A 64 -3.22 12.26 -5.77
C SER A 64 -1.89 11.80 -6.38
N TYR A 65 -1.65 12.11 -7.65
CA TYR A 65 -0.42 11.82 -8.39
C TYR A 65 0.89 12.25 -7.70
N GLU A 66 0.85 13.17 -6.73
CA GLU A 66 2.05 13.59 -5.98
C GLU A 66 2.54 12.53 -4.98
N ARG A 67 1.65 11.65 -4.52
CA ARG A 67 1.92 10.68 -3.44
C ARG A 67 1.32 9.30 -3.66
N GLU A 68 0.47 9.14 -4.68
CA GLU A 68 -0.21 7.89 -4.95
C GLU A 68 0.79 6.81 -5.37
N CYS A 69 0.76 5.68 -4.68
CA CYS A 69 1.55 4.51 -5.04
C CYS A 69 0.97 3.88 -6.32
N THR A 70 1.78 3.88 -7.37
CA THR A 70 1.44 3.27 -8.67
C THR A 70 2.21 1.98 -8.94
N ASP A 71 2.94 1.46 -7.96
CA ASP A 71 3.66 0.21 -8.10
C ASP A 71 2.68 -0.97 -8.02
N ASP A 72 2.77 -1.86 -9.00
CA ASP A 72 1.91 -3.04 -9.16
C ASP A 72 2.61 -4.33 -8.72
N GLU A 73 3.71 -4.22 -7.99
CA GLU A 73 4.40 -5.37 -7.39
C GLU A 73 4.61 -5.19 -5.87
N THR A 74 4.28 -4.01 -5.34
CA THR A 74 4.53 -3.64 -3.95
C THR A 74 3.25 -3.67 -3.11
N PRO A 75 3.28 -4.22 -1.89
CA PRO A 75 2.14 -4.17 -0.98
C PRO A 75 1.67 -2.72 -0.78
N LYS A 76 0.40 -2.44 -1.09
CA LYS A 76 -0.18 -1.11 -0.96
C LYS A 76 -1.56 -1.16 -0.33
N ILE A 77 -1.93 -0.06 0.32
CA ILE A 77 -3.24 0.11 0.98
C ILE A 77 -3.96 1.32 0.41
N TYR A 78 -5.27 1.20 0.23
CA TYR A 78 -6.13 2.34 -0.08
C TYR A 78 -6.77 2.86 1.19
N VAL A 79 -6.30 4.04 1.62
CA VAL A 79 -6.80 4.71 2.82
C VAL A 79 -7.81 5.78 2.43
N ALA A 80 -8.99 5.76 3.04
CA ALA A 80 -10.06 6.72 2.79
C ALA A 80 -10.29 7.66 3.98
N CYS A 81 -10.70 8.90 3.71
CA CYS A 81 -11.17 9.85 4.74
C CYS A 81 -12.61 9.51 5.15
N LEU A 82 -12.83 9.17 6.43
CA LEU A 82 -14.15 8.75 6.90
C LEU A 82 -15.18 9.88 6.88
N SER A 83 -14.77 11.11 7.21
CA SER A 83 -15.66 12.29 7.14
C SER A 83 -16.15 12.55 5.70
N ALA A 84 -15.26 12.42 4.71
CA ALA A 84 -15.61 12.56 3.30
C ALA A 84 -16.55 11.44 2.85
N TYR A 85 -16.23 10.20 3.23
CA TYR A 85 -17.04 9.02 2.90
C TYR A 85 -18.46 9.12 3.45
N ASN A 86 -18.61 9.49 4.73
CA ASN A 86 -19.91 9.67 5.39
C ASN A 86 -20.75 10.81 4.78
N THR A 87 -20.10 11.74 4.07
CA THR A 87 -20.74 12.86 3.37
C THR A 87 -20.97 12.56 1.88
N GLY A 88 -20.65 11.35 1.42
CA GLY A 88 -20.88 10.89 0.04
C GLY A 88 -19.77 11.24 -0.96
N TYR A 89 -18.57 11.58 -0.48
CA TYR A 89 -17.40 11.79 -1.32
C TYR A 89 -16.44 10.60 -1.25
N LEU A 90 -15.97 10.14 -2.42
CA LEU A 90 -14.86 9.20 -2.50
C LEU A 90 -13.56 10.01 -2.45
N HIS A 91 -12.89 9.98 -1.31
CA HIS A 91 -11.62 10.68 -1.09
C HIS A 91 -10.67 9.76 -0.32
N GLY A 92 -9.57 9.39 -0.96
CA GLY A 92 -8.58 8.46 -0.43
C GLY A 92 -7.34 8.40 -1.30
N LEU A 93 -6.35 7.65 -0.85
CA LEU A 93 -5.03 7.55 -1.49
C LEU A 93 -4.53 6.11 -1.43
N TRP A 94 -3.99 5.60 -2.54
CA TRP A 94 -3.16 4.40 -2.52
C TRP A 94 -1.79 4.76 -1.98
N ILE A 95 -1.40 4.13 -0.87
CA ILE A 95 -0.17 4.40 -0.14
C ILE A 95 0.70 3.14 -0.22
N ASP A 96 1.98 3.34 -0.53
CA ASP A 96 2.98 2.28 -0.45
C ASP A 96 3.10 1.84 1.02
N ALA A 97 2.92 0.56 1.29
CA ALA A 97 2.97 0.05 2.66
C ALA A 97 4.40 -0.30 3.10
N THR A 98 5.38 -0.38 2.20
CA THR A 98 6.77 -0.77 2.52
C THR A 98 7.59 0.36 3.15
N GLN A 99 7.16 1.61 2.96
CA GLN A 99 7.75 2.77 3.63
C GLN A 99 7.57 2.72 5.15
N ASP A 100 8.37 3.51 5.86
CA ASP A 100 8.36 3.55 7.32
C ASP A 100 7.02 4.12 7.85
N THR A 101 6.63 3.72 9.07
CA THR A 101 5.38 4.18 9.73
C THR A 101 5.17 5.69 9.64
N VAL A 102 6.24 6.48 9.81
CA VAL A 102 6.16 7.95 9.82
C VAL A 102 5.76 8.49 8.44
N ASP A 103 6.27 7.90 7.36
CA ASP A 103 5.96 8.32 6.00
C ASP A 103 4.52 7.93 5.62
N ILE A 104 4.07 6.72 6.01
CA ILE A 104 2.66 6.30 5.86
C ILE A 104 1.73 7.25 6.62
N GLU A 105 2.06 7.58 7.88
CA GLU A 105 1.28 8.54 8.65
C GLU A 105 1.23 9.93 7.99
N ASP A 106 2.34 10.38 7.43
CA ASP A 106 2.43 11.67 6.75
C ASP A 106 1.62 11.71 5.45
N ASP A 107 1.58 10.59 4.71
CA ASP A 107 0.72 10.43 3.53
C ASP A 107 -0.77 10.45 3.89
N ILE A 108 -1.15 9.76 4.97
CA ILE A 108 -2.52 9.77 5.49
C ILE A 108 -2.91 11.19 5.92
N LYS A 109 -2.08 11.87 6.72
CA LYS A 109 -2.33 13.26 7.15
C LYS A 109 -2.41 14.21 5.96
N TRP A 110 -1.54 14.02 4.96
CA TRP A 110 -1.57 14.80 3.74
C TRP A 110 -2.90 14.59 3.00
N MET A 111 -3.32 13.35 2.76
CA MET A 111 -4.59 12.99 2.13
C MET A 111 -5.77 13.62 2.88
N LEU A 112 -5.82 13.48 4.22
CA LEU A 112 -6.86 14.06 5.06
C LEU A 112 -6.91 15.60 4.96
N SER A 113 -5.76 16.26 4.86
CA SER A 113 -5.68 17.73 4.70
C SER A 113 -6.25 18.24 3.37
N TRP A 114 -6.45 17.34 2.41
CA TRP A 114 -7.05 17.60 1.10
C TRP A 114 -8.51 17.16 1.01
N SER A 115 -9.10 16.70 2.12
CA SER A 115 -10.50 16.26 2.14
C SER A 115 -11.45 17.36 1.64
N PRO A 116 -12.44 17.02 0.79
CA PRO A 116 -13.39 17.99 0.25
C PRO A 116 -14.33 18.57 1.31
N VAL A 117 -14.37 17.99 2.52
CA VAL A 117 -15.23 18.42 3.63
C VAL A 117 -14.47 19.07 4.78
N THR A 118 -13.18 19.36 4.63
CA THR A 118 -12.35 19.95 5.71
C THR A 118 -12.87 21.33 6.20
N ASP A 119 -13.62 22.05 5.35
CA ASP A 119 -14.22 23.34 5.71
C ASP A 119 -15.48 23.19 6.59
N THR A 120 -16.07 21.99 6.63
CA THR A 120 -17.34 21.71 7.30
C THR A 120 -17.22 20.70 8.44
N GLU A 121 -16.26 19.79 8.36
CA GLU A 121 -16.09 18.66 9.28
C GLU A 121 -14.62 18.48 9.64
N SER A 122 -14.35 18.01 10.87
CA SER A 122 -12.99 17.58 11.24
C SER A 122 -12.62 16.33 10.44
N CYS A 123 -11.46 16.33 9.80
CA CYS A 123 -10.98 15.24 8.96
C CYS A 123 -9.75 14.58 9.60
N ASP A 124 -9.95 13.92 10.73
CA ASP A 124 -8.87 13.27 11.50
C ASP A 124 -8.97 11.74 11.45
N GLU A 125 -10.11 11.21 10.98
CA GLU A 125 -10.40 9.78 10.95
C GLU A 125 -10.24 9.19 9.53
N TRP A 126 -9.60 8.03 9.48
CA TRP A 126 -9.32 7.28 8.27
C TRP A 126 -9.54 5.78 8.50
N ALA A 127 -9.70 5.05 7.41
CA ALA A 127 -9.82 3.59 7.42
C ALA A 127 -9.24 3.00 6.12
N ILE A 128 -8.79 1.74 6.19
CA ILE A 128 -8.35 0.97 5.03
C ILE A 128 -9.59 0.42 4.35
N HIS A 129 -9.88 0.89 3.15
CA HIS A 129 -11.04 0.44 2.38
C HIS A 129 -10.68 -0.64 1.35
N ASP A 130 -9.41 -0.72 0.96
CA ASP A 130 -8.91 -1.74 0.03
C ASP A 130 -7.39 -1.95 0.20
N TYR A 131 -6.85 -3.03 -0.35
CA TYR A 131 -5.42 -3.33 -0.35
C TYR A 131 -5.02 -4.31 -1.46
N GLU A 132 -3.80 -4.17 -1.98
CA GLU A 132 -3.28 -4.97 -3.10
C GLU A 132 -1.86 -5.49 -2.83
N TYR A 133 -1.50 -6.62 -3.44
CA TYR A 133 -0.17 -7.26 -3.38
C TYR A 133 0.27 -7.75 -1.98
N TRP A 134 -0.68 -8.24 -1.18
CA TRP A 134 -0.43 -8.78 0.17
C TRP A 134 -0.26 -10.31 0.22
N GLU A 135 -0.14 -10.99 -0.92
CA GLU A 135 0.11 -12.44 -1.00
C GLU A 135 -0.86 -13.30 -0.16
N GLY A 136 -2.13 -12.86 -0.07
CA GLY A 136 -3.20 -13.52 0.69
C GLY A 136 -3.27 -13.17 2.18
N ILE A 137 -2.39 -12.28 2.69
CA ILE A 137 -2.56 -11.70 4.02
C ILE A 137 -3.78 -10.79 4.01
N GLU A 138 -4.70 -11.03 4.94
CA GLU A 138 -5.88 -10.19 5.15
C GLU A 138 -5.58 -9.08 6.16
N LEU A 139 -5.92 -7.84 5.78
CA LEU A 139 -5.81 -6.67 6.66
C LEU A 139 -7.17 -6.28 7.24
N SER A 140 -7.16 -5.83 8.49
CA SER A 140 -8.31 -5.17 9.11
C SER A 140 -8.50 -3.76 8.56
N GLU A 141 -9.75 -3.29 8.51
CA GLU A 141 -10.10 -1.90 8.15
C GLU A 141 -9.40 -0.86 9.07
N TYR A 142 -9.09 -1.27 10.31
CA TYR A 142 -8.43 -0.45 11.32
C TYR A 142 -7.09 -1.04 11.76
N GLU A 143 -6.36 -1.67 10.84
CA GLU A 143 -5.04 -2.24 11.14
C GLU A 143 -4.05 -1.16 11.60
N GLU A 144 -3.17 -1.51 12.54
CA GLU A 144 -2.18 -0.57 13.07
C GLU A 144 -1.09 -0.26 12.03
N ILE A 145 -0.75 1.02 11.83
CA ILE A 145 0.23 1.46 10.81
C ILE A 145 1.58 0.76 10.99
N ASN A 146 2.06 0.59 12.23
CA ASN A 146 3.30 -0.12 12.50
C ASN A 146 3.27 -1.55 11.96
N ARG A 147 2.13 -2.23 12.11
CA ARG A 147 1.95 -3.61 11.64
C ARG A 147 1.83 -3.68 10.12
N ILE A 148 1.17 -2.71 9.50
CA ILE A 148 1.11 -2.57 8.05
C ILE A 148 2.54 -2.45 7.49
N SER A 149 3.31 -1.49 8.00
CA SER A 149 4.69 -1.24 7.57
C SER A 149 5.57 -2.46 7.76
N GLU A 150 5.55 -3.06 8.95
CA GLU A 150 6.33 -4.27 9.25
C GLU A 150 5.99 -5.43 8.32
N LEU A 151 4.70 -5.74 8.14
CA LEU A 151 4.28 -6.85 7.28
C LEU A 151 4.63 -6.61 5.82
N ALA A 152 4.42 -5.40 5.32
CA ALA A 152 4.76 -5.05 3.94
C ALA A 152 6.27 -5.16 3.68
N GLN A 153 7.12 -4.68 4.59
CA GLN A 153 8.58 -4.81 4.48
C GLN A 153 9.02 -6.29 4.51
N LEU A 154 8.37 -7.11 5.34
CA LEU A 154 8.67 -8.55 5.39
C LEU A 154 8.23 -9.27 4.12
N LEU A 155 7.09 -8.89 3.55
CA LEU A 155 6.64 -9.36 2.24
C LEU A 155 7.58 -8.93 1.12
N GLU A 156 8.02 -7.67 1.08
CA GLU A 156 8.99 -7.20 0.07
C GLU A 156 10.30 -8.00 0.14
N LYS A 157 10.74 -8.32 1.36
CA LYS A 157 12.03 -9.00 1.58
C LYS A 157 12.00 -10.51 1.34
N HIS A 158 10.93 -11.18 1.77
CA HIS A 158 10.84 -12.65 1.78
C HIS A 158 9.79 -13.21 0.82
N GLY A 159 8.97 -12.34 0.23
CA GLY A 159 7.94 -12.67 -0.73
C GLY A 159 6.84 -13.58 -0.18
N LYS A 160 6.24 -14.32 -1.10
CA LYS A 160 5.13 -15.24 -0.85
C LYS A 160 5.43 -16.32 0.20
N ALA A 161 6.69 -16.73 0.36
CA ALA A 161 7.09 -17.71 1.37
C ALA A 161 6.77 -17.22 2.79
N TYR A 162 7.05 -15.95 3.08
CA TYR A 162 6.69 -15.36 4.37
C TYR A 162 5.18 -15.19 4.53
N ALA A 163 4.46 -14.79 3.47
CA ALA A 163 3.00 -14.65 3.51
C ALA A 163 2.30 -15.94 3.92
N VAL A 164 2.72 -17.05 3.31
CA VAL A 164 2.18 -18.37 3.56
C VAL A 164 2.55 -18.88 4.95
N TYR A 165 3.77 -18.60 5.41
CA TYR A 165 4.21 -18.88 6.77
C TYR A 165 3.36 -18.11 7.81
N TYR A 166 3.14 -16.82 7.55
CA TYR A 166 2.35 -15.92 8.38
C TYR A 166 0.90 -16.41 8.52
N GLN A 167 0.29 -16.88 7.43
CA GLN A 167 -1.06 -17.45 7.45
C GLN A 167 -1.14 -18.75 8.26
N HIS A 168 -0.06 -19.54 8.34
CA HIS A 168 -0.03 -20.79 9.10
C HIS A 168 0.02 -20.56 10.62
N TYR A 169 0.93 -19.69 11.09
CA TYR A 169 1.18 -19.47 12.52
C TYR A 169 0.38 -18.29 13.12
N GLY A 170 -0.01 -17.33 12.28
CA GLY A 170 -0.68 -16.12 12.69
C GLY A 170 0.23 -15.10 13.39
N ASN A 171 -0.35 -13.95 13.68
CA ASN A 171 0.35 -12.71 14.04
C ASN A 171 1.30 -12.82 15.25
N ASN A 172 0.95 -13.60 16.28
CA ASN A 172 1.69 -13.59 17.54
C ASN A 172 2.94 -14.49 17.53
N TYR A 173 3.16 -15.24 16.45
CA TYR A 173 4.21 -16.27 16.40
C TYR A 173 5.10 -16.16 15.16
N ALA A 174 4.61 -15.57 14.07
CA ALA A 174 5.36 -15.44 12.82
C ALA A 174 6.29 -14.21 12.83
N THR A 175 7.40 -14.27 13.57
CA THR A 175 8.44 -13.24 13.51
C THR A 175 9.40 -13.49 12.34
N GLU A 176 10.13 -12.45 11.90
CA GLU A 176 11.13 -12.60 10.84
C GLU A 176 12.23 -13.60 11.21
N GLU A 177 12.72 -13.56 12.45
CA GLU A 177 13.77 -14.46 12.93
C GLU A 177 13.30 -15.93 12.91
N ASP A 178 12.09 -16.17 13.41
CA ASP A 178 11.49 -17.50 13.44
C ASP A 178 11.23 -18.04 12.02
N PHE A 179 10.78 -17.18 11.10
CA PHE A 179 10.68 -17.53 9.68
C PHE A 179 12.02 -17.93 9.08
N LYS A 180 13.09 -17.15 9.30
CA LYS A 180 14.43 -17.44 8.75
C LYS A 180 15.01 -18.74 9.29
N ASP A 181 14.75 -19.06 10.55
CA ASP A 181 15.23 -20.29 11.18
C ASP A 181 14.46 -21.51 10.68
N ARG A 182 13.19 -21.34 10.31
CA ARG A 182 12.31 -22.44 9.92
C ARG A 182 12.21 -22.69 8.43
N TYR A 183 12.34 -21.66 7.60
CA TYR A 183 12.19 -21.80 6.16
C TYR A 183 13.37 -22.56 5.54
N LEU A 184 13.07 -23.66 4.86
CA LEU A 184 14.08 -24.56 4.27
C LEU A 184 14.20 -24.41 2.75
N GLY A 185 13.23 -23.77 2.09
CA GLY A 185 13.27 -23.49 0.67
C GLY A 185 12.01 -23.92 -0.08
N GLU A 186 12.13 -23.86 -1.41
CA GLU A 186 11.11 -24.21 -2.40
C GLU A 186 11.48 -25.52 -3.09
N TYR A 187 10.51 -26.41 -3.23
CA TYR A 187 10.70 -27.77 -3.77
C TYR A 187 9.52 -28.18 -4.66
N GLU A 188 9.72 -29.19 -5.53
CA GLU A 188 8.62 -29.67 -6.38
C GLU A 188 7.52 -30.37 -5.57
N ASP A 189 7.93 -31.17 -4.60
CA ASP A 189 7.09 -31.89 -3.65
C ASP A 189 7.92 -32.34 -2.42
N GLU A 190 7.27 -33.01 -1.46
CA GLU A 190 7.93 -33.47 -0.23
C GLU A 190 9.01 -34.55 -0.52
N GLU A 191 8.89 -35.31 -1.60
CA GLU A 191 9.86 -36.32 -1.98
C GLU A 191 11.14 -35.67 -2.53
N ASP A 192 11.00 -34.62 -3.34
CA ASP A 192 12.10 -33.78 -3.83
C ASP A 192 12.88 -33.14 -2.68
N PHE A 193 12.19 -32.57 -1.68
CA PHE A 193 12.84 -32.02 -0.48
C PHE A 193 13.74 -33.06 0.22
N VAL A 194 13.22 -34.25 0.49
CA VAL A 194 13.98 -35.31 1.16
C VAL A 194 15.16 -35.76 0.33
N TYR A 195 14.96 -35.93 -0.98
CA TYR A 195 16.03 -36.29 -1.90
C TYR A 195 17.17 -35.26 -1.87
N GLN A 196 16.86 -33.97 -2.01
CA GLN A 196 17.86 -32.90 -1.99
C GLN A 196 18.58 -32.78 -0.63
N MET A 197 17.88 -33.02 0.48
CA MET A 197 18.49 -33.08 1.81
C MET A 197 19.49 -34.24 1.93
N TRP A 198 19.17 -35.41 1.36
CA TRP A 198 20.07 -36.56 1.36
C TRP A 198 21.26 -36.38 0.41
N GLU A 199 21.04 -35.71 -0.73
CA GLU A 199 22.08 -35.41 -1.69
C GLU A 199 23.11 -34.42 -1.13
N SER A 200 22.63 -33.33 -0.52
CA SER A 200 23.47 -32.30 0.10
C SER A 200 24.21 -32.79 1.35
N SER A 201 23.61 -33.69 2.13
CA SER A 201 24.24 -34.29 3.33
C SER A 201 25.26 -35.39 3.02
N GLY A 202 25.39 -35.80 1.76
CA GLY A 202 26.36 -36.82 1.37
C GLY A 202 25.84 -38.27 1.45
N ILE A 203 24.56 -38.47 1.79
CA ILE A 203 23.96 -39.80 2.00
C ILE A 203 23.85 -40.55 0.68
N ILE A 204 23.45 -39.86 -0.40
CA ILE A 204 23.33 -40.45 -1.74
C ILE A 204 24.67 -41.06 -2.19
N GLN A 205 25.77 -40.32 -2.02
CA GLN A 205 27.11 -40.77 -2.40
C GLN A 205 27.60 -41.94 -1.53
N GLN A 206 27.08 -42.08 -0.29
CA GLN A 206 27.37 -43.25 0.54
C GLN A 206 26.62 -44.49 0.06
N LEU A 207 25.35 -44.34 -0.34
CA LEU A 207 24.54 -45.43 -0.89
C LEU A 207 25.14 -45.94 -2.22
N GLU A 208 25.58 -45.03 -3.09
CA GLU A 208 26.25 -45.38 -4.33
C GLU A 208 27.54 -46.18 -4.10
N LYS A 209 28.35 -45.82 -3.10
CA LYS A 209 29.56 -46.58 -2.71
C LYS A 209 29.25 -48.01 -2.26
N LEU A 210 28.04 -48.24 -1.73
CA LEU A 210 27.55 -49.55 -1.33
C LEU A 210 26.83 -50.28 -2.49
N ASN A 211 26.85 -49.72 -3.70
CA ASN A 211 26.10 -50.19 -4.88
C ASN A 211 24.59 -50.28 -4.65
N ILE A 212 24.03 -49.44 -3.76
CA ILE A 212 22.59 -49.31 -3.57
C ILE A 212 22.10 -48.18 -4.45
N SER A 213 21.27 -48.51 -5.45
CA SER A 213 20.68 -47.50 -6.34
C SER A 213 19.50 -46.81 -5.67
N THR A 214 19.42 -45.49 -5.85
CA THR A 214 18.31 -44.63 -5.37
C THR A 214 16.95 -45.02 -5.96
N PHE A 215 16.91 -45.74 -7.09
CA PHE A 215 15.68 -46.28 -7.67
C PHE A 215 14.99 -47.35 -6.80
N TYR A 216 15.69 -47.91 -5.81
CA TYR A 216 15.13 -48.88 -4.87
C TYR A 216 14.65 -48.23 -3.56
N ILE A 217 14.76 -46.91 -3.43
CA ILE A 217 14.38 -46.17 -2.22
C ILE A 217 12.93 -45.70 -2.37
N ASP A 218 12.13 -45.98 -1.35
CA ASP A 218 10.76 -45.49 -1.25
C ASP A 218 10.77 -44.08 -0.67
N TRP A 219 10.98 -43.08 -1.53
CA TRP A 219 11.03 -41.66 -1.15
C TRP A 219 9.75 -41.19 -0.48
N LYS A 220 8.61 -41.68 -0.95
CA LYS A 220 7.29 -41.39 -0.40
C LYS A 220 7.12 -41.85 1.04
N ALA A 221 7.64 -43.03 1.39
CA ALA A 221 7.60 -43.51 2.77
C ALA A 221 8.47 -42.64 3.68
N ILE A 222 9.67 -42.27 3.22
CA ILE A 222 10.61 -41.45 4.00
C ILE A 222 10.08 -40.02 4.18
N SER A 223 9.57 -39.40 3.11
CA SER A 223 8.98 -38.06 3.19
C SER A 223 7.80 -38.05 4.15
N ARG A 224 6.89 -39.03 4.07
CA ARG A 224 5.79 -39.14 5.02
C ARG A 224 6.25 -39.20 6.48
N ASP A 225 7.34 -39.91 6.77
CA ASP A 225 7.90 -39.99 8.13
C ASP A 225 8.54 -38.66 8.56
N TRP A 226 9.14 -37.90 7.65
CA TRP A 226 9.76 -36.60 7.96
C TRP A 226 8.72 -35.50 8.21
N PHE A 227 7.65 -35.47 7.42
CA PHE A 227 6.60 -34.46 7.51
C PHE A 227 5.55 -34.76 8.59
N ILE A 228 5.65 -35.92 9.27
CA ILE A 228 4.75 -36.25 10.38
C ILE A 228 5.01 -35.40 11.63
N ASP A 229 6.27 -35.08 11.92
CA ASP A 229 6.67 -34.44 13.18
C ASP A 229 7.80 -33.40 13.05
N SER A 230 8.63 -33.47 12.01
CA SER A 230 9.85 -32.65 11.90
C SER A 230 9.65 -31.46 10.96
N TYR A 231 8.85 -31.64 9.91
CA TYR A 231 8.61 -30.62 8.89
C TYR A 231 7.12 -30.44 8.61
N PHE A 232 6.79 -29.34 7.95
CA PHE A 232 5.51 -29.14 7.29
C PHE A 232 5.75 -28.46 5.94
N SER A 233 4.88 -28.75 4.97
CA SER A 233 4.90 -28.17 3.64
C SER A 233 3.62 -27.36 3.39
N ILE A 234 3.69 -26.35 2.54
CA ILE A 234 2.50 -25.65 2.03
C ILE A 234 2.58 -25.58 0.50
N GLU A 235 1.53 -26.08 -0.15
CA GLU A 235 1.40 -26.06 -1.61
C GLU A 235 0.99 -24.67 -2.09
N VAL A 236 1.81 -24.08 -2.97
CA VAL A 236 1.63 -22.71 -3.46
C VAL A 236 1.40 -22.62 -4.96
N GLY A 237 1.60 -23.73 -5.68
CA GLY A 237 1.49 -23.84 -7.12
C GLY A 237 1.56 -25.30 -7.61
N LEU A 238 1.51 -25.48 -8.94
CA LEU A 238 1.63 -26.81 -9.53
C LEU A 238 3.07 -27.31 -9.40
N ARG A 239 3.29 -28.33 -8.56
CA ARG A 239 4.63 -28.85 -8.23
C ARG A 239 5.53 -27.76 -7.63
N GLU A 240 4.98 -27.01 -6.69
CA GLU A 240 5.69 -25.96 -5.96
C GLU A 240 5.18 -25.95 -4.51
N ILE A 241 6.07 -26.33 -3.60
CA ILE A 241 5.83 -26.30 -2.16
C ILE A 241 6.90 -25.46 -1.46
N TYR A 242 6.50 -24.77 -0.39
CA TYR A 242 7.44 -24.22 0.58
C TYR A 242 7.54 -25.16 1.77
N VAL A 243 8.77 -25.47 2.19
CA VAL A 243 9.05 -26.39 3.28
C VAL A 243 9.60 -25.65 4.49
N PHE A 244 9.10 -26.02 5.66
CA PHE A 244 9.44 -25.40 6.93
C PHE A 244 9.71 -26.47 8.00
N SER A 245 10.59 -26.17 8.96
CA SER A 245 10.75 -26.97 10.17
C SER A 245 9.69 -26.64 11.23
N ARG A 246 9.34 -27.64 12.04
CA ARG A 246 8.38 -27.54 13.15
C ARG A 246 9.00 -27.10 14.47
#